data_AF-A0A2N5ZKE4-F1
#
_entry.id   AF-A0A2N5ZKE4-F1
#
_cell.length_a   1.000
_cell.length_b   1.000
_cell.length_c   1.000
_cell.angle_alpha   90.00
_cell.angle_beta   90.00
_cell.angle_gamma   90.00
#
_symmetry.space_group_name_H-M   'P 1'
#
loop_
_entity.id
_entity.type
_entity.pdbx_description
1 polymer ?
#
loop_
_entity_poly.entity_id
_entity_poly.type
_entity_poly.pdbx_seq_one_letter_code
_entity_poly.pdbx_strand_id
1 'polypeptide(L)'
;MQLERDFEILIDSPGENWLKENNIADKWDIWTSPIDRFDWTYSQEEWAYILEGEVIITSDSGNTYELRPGNLVKFAKDLKCNWNVIKPIKKYYVFK
;
A
#
# COMPACT_ATOMS: atom_id res chain seq x y z
N MET A 1 22.43 10.15 -15.54
CA MET A 1 21.02 10.59 -15.58
C MET A 1 20.19 9.32 -15.62
N GLN A 2 19.96 8.76 -14.43
CA GLN A 2 19.38 7.44 -14.26
C GLN A 2 17.87 7.61 -14.47
N LEU A 3 17.30 6.89 -15.44
CA LEU A 3 15.87 6.87 -15.70
C LEU A 3 15.14 6.52 -14.40
N GLU A 4 14.47 7.51 -13.82
CA GLU A 4 13.41 7.28 -12.85
C GLU A 4 12.35 6.51 -13.63
N ARG A 5 12.31 5.19 -13.43
CA ARG A 5 11.17 4.41 -13.90
C ARG A 5 9.99 4.87 -13.05
N ASP A 6 8.99 5.47 -13.67
CA ASP A 6 7.72 5.78 -13.05
C ASP A 6 7.05 4.45 -12.66
N PHE A 7 7.25 4.04 -11.41
CA PHE A 7 6.60 2.84 -10.87
C PHE A 7 5.22 3.24 -10.34
N GLU A 8 4.18 2.53 -10.79
CA GLU A 8 2.80 2.69 -10.29
C GLU A 8 2.70 2.37 -8.79
N ILE A 9 3.34 1.26 -8.39
CA ILE A 9 3.40 0.77 -7.01
C ILE A 9 4.82 0.26 -6.74
N LEU A 10 5.40 0.67 -5.61
CA LEU A 10 6.63 0.10 -5.07
C LEU A 10 6.32 -0.66 -3.78
N ILE A 11 6.93 -1.82 -3.61
CA ILE A 11 6.78 -2.67 -2.42
C ILE A 11 8.16 -3.00 -1.87
N ASP A 12 8.37 -2.69 -0.61
CA ASP A 12 9.51 -3.14 0.20
C ASP A 12 8.98 -3.96 1.40
N SER A 13 9.87 -4.64 2.12
CA SER A 13 9.52 -5.46 3.29
C SER A 13 10.51 -5.25 4.44
N PRO A 14 10.53 -4.05 5.06
CA PRO A 14 11.52 -3.72 6.09
C PRO A 14 11.24 -4.42 7.44
N GLY A 15 10.14 -5.16 7.57
CA GLY A 15 9.78 -5.88 8.79
C GLY A 15 9.24 -4.97 9.89
N GLU A 16 8.83 -5.54 11.02
CA GLU A 16 8.12 -4.83 12.08
C GLU A 16 9.01 -3.88 12.90
N ASN A 17 10.31 -4.17 13.00
CA ASN A 17 11.24 -3.30 13.74
C ASN A 17 11.30 -1.89 13.13
N TRP A 18 11.20 -1.79 11.80
CA TRP A 18 11.17 -0.53 11.09
C TRP A 18 10.03 0.40 11.54
N LEU A 19 8.85 -0.17 11.90
CA LEU A 19 7.73 0.61 12.41
C LEU A 19 8.09 1.37 13.69
N LYS A 20 8.78 0.68 14.61
CA LYS A 20 9.17 1.22 15.91
C LYS A 20 10.27 2.25 15.74
N GLU A 21 11.30 1.92 14.95
CA GLU A 21 12.43 2.82 14.69
C GLU A 21 12.00 4.14 14.02
N ASN A 22 10.91 4.11 13.24
CA ASN A 22 10.40 5.28 12.53
C ASN A 22 9.21 5.97 13.22
N ASN A 23 8.74 5.43 14.35
CA ASN A 23 7.56 5.90 15.10
C ASN A 23 6.31 6.01 14.20
N ILE A 24 6.05 4.98 13.38
CA ILE A 24 4.97 4.99 12.39
C ILE A 24 3.59 5.07 13.04
N ALA A 25 3.38 4.32 14.13
CA ALA A 25 2.11 4.29 14.85
C ALA A 25 1.65 5.65 15.40
N ASP A 26 2.60 6.56 15.66
CA ASP A 26 2.31 7.90 16.18
C ASP A 26 2.09 8.95 15.07
N LYS A 27 2.45 8.61 13.82
CA LYS A 27 2.52 9.57 12.69
C LYS A 27 1.52 9.28 11.59
N TRP A 28 1.09 8.03 11.45
CA TRP A 28 0.30 7.54 10.32
C TRP A 28 -1.07 7.13 10.81
N ASP A 29 -2.09 7.39 10.00
CA ASP A 29 -3.46 6.99 10.29
C ASP A 29 -3.63 5.48 10.10
N ILE A 30 -4.68 4.92 10.70
CA ILE A 30 -5.03 3.50 10.55
C ILE A 30 -6.22 3.38 9.62
N TRP A 31 -6.13 2.43 8.69
CA TRP A 31 -7.26 2.01 7.86
C TRP A 31 -7.46 0.50 7.92
N THR A 32 -8.73 0.08 7.85
CA THR A 32 -9.13 -1.33 7.86
C THR A 32 -10.22 -1.60 6.84
N SER A 33 -10.25 -2.81 6.28
CA SER A 33 -11.35 -3.29 5.43
C SER A 33 -11.62 -4.78 5.66
N PRO A 34 -12.88 -5.23 5.63
CA PRO A 34 -13.19 -6.66 5.51
C PRO A 34 -12.80 -7.18 4.13
N ILE A 35 -13.07 -8.48 3.88
CA ILE A 35 -13.03 -9.05 2.52
C ILE A 35 -13.97 -8.23 1.64
N ASP A 36 -13.40 -7.61 0.61
CA ASP A 36 -14.11 -6.69 -0.27
C ASP A 36 -13.36 -6.54 -1.60
N ARG A 37 -14.06 -6.02 -2.61
CA ARG A 37 -13.48 -5.64 -3.90
C ARG A 37 -14.02 -4.29 -4.34
N PHE A 38 -13.13 -3.33 -4.55
CA PHE A 38 -13.51 -1.97 -4.91
C PHE A 38 -12.45 -1.31 -5.79
N ASP A 39 -12.89 -0.36 -6.61
CA ASP A 39 -11.98 0.49 -7.37
C ASP A 39 -11.50 1.66 -6.51
N TRP A 40 -10.25 2.04 -6.69
CA TRP A 40 -9.64 3.14 -5.95
C TRP A 40 -8.78 4.01 -6.86
N THR A 41 -8.81 5.31 -6.61
CA THR A 41 -7.95 6.30 -7.27
C THR A 41 -7.19 7.09 -6.22
N TYR A 42 -5.87 7.07 -6.31
CA TYR A 42 -5.00 7.83 -5.42
C TYR A 42 -4.83 9.25 -5.95
N SER A 43 -5.52 10.23 -5.35
CA SER A 43 -5.41 11.64 -5.74
C SER A 43 -4.05 12.29 -5.39
N GLN A 44 -3.27 11.63 -4.53
CA GLN A 44 -1.92 11.99 -4.12
C GLN A 44 -1.11 10.74 -3.80
N GLU A 45 0.20 10.91 -3.63
CA GLU A 45 1.07 9.81 -3.23
C GLU A 45 0.66 9.31 -1.83
N GLU A 46 0.53 8.01 -1.68
CA GLU A 46 0.23 7.37 -0.39
C GLU A 46 1.33 6.37 -0.06
N TRP A 47 1.78 6.41 1.18
CA TRP A 47 2.59 5.34 1.74
C TRP A 47 1.73 4.54 2.71
N ALA A 48 1.85 3.21 2.66
CA ALA A 48 1.14 2.32 3.55
C ALA A 48 2.06 1.22 4.09
N TYR A 49 1.87 0.86 5.36
CA TYR A 49 2.49 -0.32 5.94
C TYR A 49 1.41 -1.33 6.32
N ILE A 50 1.49 -2.54 5.77
CA ILE A 50 0.48 -3.59 5.98
C ILE A 50 0.77 -4.31 7.30
N LEU A 51 -0.19 -4.28 8.21
CA LEU A 51 -0.10 -4.96 9.50
C LEU A 51 -0.72 -6.36 9.45
N GLU A 52 -1.85 -6.49 8.76
CA GLU A 52 -2.64 -7.71 8.70
C GLU A 52 -3.30 -7.83 7.31
N GLY A 53 -3.68 -9.05 6.93
CA GLY A 53 -4.48 -9.31 5.74
C GLY A 53 -3.71 -9.79 4.52
N GLU A 54 -4.42 -9.90 3.42
CA GLU A 54 -3.90 -10.36 2.13
C GLU A 54 -4.72 -9.66 1.04
N VAL A 55 -4.04 -8.92 0.17
CA VAL A 55 -4.70 -8.10 -0.85
C VAL A 55 -4.01 -8.28 -2.18
N ILE A 56 -4.79 -8.38 -3.24
CA ILE A 56 -4.32 -8.30 -4.62
C ILE A 56 -4.76 -6.94 -5.18
N ILE A 57 -3.81 -6.15 -5.67
CA ILE A 57 -4.06 -4.90 -6.38
C ILE A 57 -3.84 -5.14 -7.86
N THR A 58 -4.77 -4.71 -8.70
CA THR A 58 -4.59 -4.70 -10.16
C THR A 58 -4.66 -3.25 -10.64
N SER A 59 -3.59 -2.72 -11.23
CA SER A 59 -3.60 -1.37 -11.83
C SER A 59 -4.33 -1.37 -13.17
N ASP A 60 -4.76 -0.19 -13.63
CA ASP A 60 -5.42 -0.03 -14.93
C ASP A 60 -4.51 -0.46 -16.11
N SER A 61 -3.19 -0.50 -15.92
CA SER A 61 -2.25 -1.02 -16.92
C SER A 61 -2.16 -2.56 -16.95
N GLY A 62 -2.88 -3.24 -16.04
CA GLY A 62 -2.96 -4.70 -15.96
C GLY A 62 -1.89 -5.34 -15.06
N ASN A 63 -1.01 -4.54 -14.43
CA ASN A 63 -0.04 -5.07 -13.47
C ASN A 63 -0.75 -5.50 -12.19
N THR A 64 -0.31 -6.63 -11.62
CA THR A 64 -0.86 -7.17 -10.38
C THR A 64 0.19 -7.19 -9.28
N TYR A 65 -0.23 -6.81 -8.07
CA TYR A 65 0.63 -6.66 -6.89
C TYR A 65 -0.01 -7.35 -5.70
N GLU A 66 0.76 -8.15 -4.98
CA GLU A 66 0.31 -8.82 -3.75
C GLU A 66 0.83 -8.07 -2.53
N LEU A 67 -0.09 -7.72 -1.62
CA LEU A 67 0.21 -7.08 -0.35
C LEU A 67 -0.05 -8.05 0.80
N ARG A 68 0.91 -8.12 1.72
CA ARG A 68 0.91 -8.99 2.90
C ARG A 68 1.54 -8.28 4.10
N PRO A 69 1.37 -8.79 5.34
CA PRO A 69 1.95 -8.19 6.52
C PRO A 69 3.45 -7.97 6.39
N GLY A 70 3.92 -6.82 6.85
CA GLY A 70 5.32 -6.41 6.77
C GLY A 70 5.69 -5.65 5.50
N ASN A 71 4.78 -5.53 4.52
CA ASN A 71 5.02 -4.73 3.33
C ASN A 71 4.92 -3.23 3.63
N LEU A 72 5.92 -2.48 3.16
CA LEU A 72 5.87 -1.03 3.02
C LEU A 72 5.60 -0.72 1.54
N VAL A 73 4.49 -0.07 1.27
CA VAL A 73 3.97 0.16 -0.07
C VAL A 73 3.93 1.65 -0.35
N LYS A 74 4.42 2.05 -1.52
CA LYS A 74 4.25 3.39 -2.05
C LYS A 74 3.33 3.31 -3.27
N PHE A 75 2.19 3.99 -3.20
CA PHE A 75 1.25 4.17 -4.30
C PHE A 75 1.52 5.51 -4.98
N ALA A 76 1.73 5.50 -6.29
CA ALA A 76 1.95 6.73 -7.05
C ALA A 76 0.69 7.60 -7.08
N LYS A 77 0.87 8.92 -7.15
CA LYS A 77 -0.21 9.85 -7.44
C LYS A 77 -0.87 9.51 -8.78
N ASP A 78 -2.17 9.70 -8.85
CA ASP A 78 -3.05 9.43 -10.00
C ASP A 78 -3.15 7.94 -10.38
N LEU A 79 -2.62 7.03 -9.54
CA LEU A 79 -2.81 5.60 -9.69
C LEU A 79 -4.30 5.25 -9.60
N LYS A 80 -4.79 4.52 -10.60
CA LYS A 80 -6.09 3.86 -10.61
C LYS A 80 -5.89 2.35 -10.54
N CYS A 81 -6.62 1.71 -9.64
CA CYS A 81 -6.50 0.28 -9.42
C CYS A 81 -7.77 -0.32 -8.83
N ASN A 82 -7.91 -1.63 -8.97
CA ASN A 82 -8.86 -2.44 -8.23
C ASN A 82 -8.17 -3.05 -7.01
N TRP A 83 -8.74 -2.83 -5.83
CA TRP A 83 -8.40 -3.54 -4.61
C TRP A 83 -9.24 -4.82 -4.52
N ASN A 84 -8.60 -5.95 -4.26
CA ASN A 84 -9.25 -7.22 -3.96
C ASN A 84 -8.71 -7.76 -2.64
N VAL A 85 -9.44 -7.48 -1.56
CA VAL A 85 -9.09 -7.87 -0.19
C VAL A 85 -9.50 -9.32 0.03
N ILE A 86 -8.54 -10.24 0.04
CA ILE A 86 -8.75 -11.69 0.20
C ILE A 86 -8.91 -12.08 1.66
N LYS A 87 -8.17 -11.40 2.55
CA LYS A 87 -8.29 -11.51 4.02
C LYS A 87 -8.42 -10.10 4.60
N PRO A 88 -9.23 -9.90 5.66
CA PRO A 88 -9.41 -8.59 6.28
C PRO A 88 -8.07 -7.90 6.52
N ILE A 89 -7.98 -6.66 6.08
CA ILE A 89 -6.74 -5.89 6.07
C ILE A 89 -6.75 -4.84 7.17
N LYS A 90 -5.57 -4.63 7.73
CA LYS A 90 -5.23 -3.47 8.57
C LYS A 90 -3.91 -2.88 8.08
N LYS A 91 -3.87 -1.56 7.86
CA LYS A 91 -2.66 -0.84 7.45
C LYS A 91 -2.50 0.47 8.20
N TYR A 92 -1.25 0.87 8.42
CA TYR A 92 -0.93 2.29 8.61
C TYR A 92 -0.85 2.96 7.25
N TYR A 93 -1.25 4.22 7.14
CA TYR A 93 -1.07 5.00 5.92
C TYR A 93 -0.81 6.48 6.21
N VAL A 94 -0.14 7.14 5.26
CA VAL A 94 0.02 8.59 5.24
C VAL A 94 0.02 9.10 3.81
N PHE A 95 -0.62 10.24 3.61
CA PHE A 95 -0.55 10.94 2.34
C PHE A 95 0.69 11.85 2.28
N LYS A 96 1.30 11.93 1.10
CA LYS A 96 2.44 12.81 0.81
C LYS A 96 2.08 13.94 -0.14
#